data_AF-A0A0B7BFA4-F1
#
_entry.id   AF-A0A0B7BFA4-F1
#
_cell.length_a   1.000
_cell.length_b   1.000
_cell.length_c   1.000
_cell.angle_alpha   90.00
_cell.angle_beta   90.00
_cell.angle_gamma   90.00
#
_symmetry.space_group_name_H-M   'P 1'
#
loop_
_entity.id
_entity.type
_entity.pdbx_description
1 polymer ?
#
loop_
_entity_poly.entity_id
_entity_poly.type
_entity_poly.pdbx_seq_one_letter_code
_entity_poly.pdbx_strand_id
1 'polypeptide(L)'
;MASRGGYRPEGSDGSDHWHRESIAWQYKISSINKGRLRLALFLHILIGLIMFGRLLPGISGMFGFTVISLRRLDLPHPRPWEYAWLISLVAAVIGWRSTPQNNMFLLKQFVLGVVVFGLAPILFGFFDLKRDILLYLQERKYTFEMFGFPAVLLWSAFLVISLQIHAFSLYFSYVLLRAWRPRVAEKSKAR
;
A
#
# COMPACT_ATOMS: atom_id res chain seq x y z
N MET A 1 10.56 12.31 -38.45
CA MET A 1 9.85 13.37 -39.20
C MET A 1 8.50 12.83 -39.61
N ALA A 2 7.40 13.35 -39.05
CA ALA A 2 6.06 12.91 -39.42
C ALA A 2 5.73 13.43 -40.83
N SER A 3 5.53 12.51 -41.78
CA SER A 3 5.19 12.80 -43.16
C SER A 3 3.83 13.51 -43.25
N ARG A 4 3.81 14.68 -43.90
CA ARG A 4 2.62 15.52 -44.20
C ARG A 4 1.53 14.85 -45.06
N GLY A 5 1.65 13.55 -45.38
CA GLY A 5 0.72 12.79 -46.22
C GLY A 5 0.39 11.38 -45.70
N GLY A 6 0.51 11.12 -44.40
CA GLY A 6 0.12 9.84 -43.81
C GLY A 6 -1.40 9.64 -43.83
N TYR A 7 -1.84 8.40 -44.09
CA TYR A 7 -3.23 7.94 -44.11
C TYR A 7 -4.04 8.52 -42.94
N ARG A 8 -4.98 9.41 -43.25
CA ARG A 8 -5.93 9.94 -42.26
C ARG A 8 -7.08 8.92 -42.15
N PRO A 9 -7.45 8.46 -40.94
CA PRO A 9 -8.64 7.64 -40.77
C PRO A 9 -9.84 8.36 -41.38
N GLU A 10 -10.62 7.67 -42.23
CA GLU A 10 -11.84 8.25 -42.83
C GLU A 10 -12.76 8.81 -41.73
N GLY A 11 -13.11 10.10 -41.86
CA GLY A 11 -13.98 10.81 -40.90
C GLY A 11 -13.29 11.70 -39.86
N SER A 12 -11.96 11.86 -39.90
CA SER A 12 -11.24 12.82 -39.03
C SER A 12 -10.70 14.01 -39.82
N ASP A 13 -11.23 15.21 -39.54
CA ASP A 13 -10.82 16.50 -40.12
C ASP A 13 -9.59 17.13 -39.41
N GLY A 14 -9.07 16.46 -38.38
CA GLY A 14 -7.95 16.94 -37.56
C GLY A 14 -8.35 17.93 -36.45
N SER A 15 -9.63 18.29 -36.33
CA SER A 15 -10.13 19.13 -35.21
C SER A 15 -10.15 18.39 -33.87
N ASP A 16 -10.06 17.05 -33.90
CA ASP A 16 -10.13 16.16 -32.73
C ASP A 16 -8.79 15.93 -32.02
N HIS A 17 -7.71 16.62 -32.42
CA HIS A 17 -6.37 16.46 -31.83
C HIS A 17 -6.36 16.69 -30.32
N TRP A 18 -6.99 17.76 -29.82
CA TRP A 18 -7.11 18.03 -28.37
C TRP A 18 -7.79 16.89 -27.62
N HIS A 19 -8.83 16.30 -28.21
CA HIS A 19 -9.54 15.17 -27.61
C HIS A 19 -8.64 13.94 -27.53
N ARG A 20 -7.96 13.59 -28.63
CA ARG A 20 -7.02 12.47 -28.70
C ARG A 20 -5.85 12.63 -27.72
N GLU A 21 -5.28 13.82 -27.64
CA GLU A 21 -4.20 14.13 -26.68
C GLU A 21 -4.67 13.97 -25.23
N SER A 22 -5.88 14.43 -24.91
CA SER A 22 -6.44 14.27 -23.57
C SER A 22 -6.65 12.80 -23.18
N ILE A 23 -7.02 11.95 -24.14
CA ILE A 23 -7.19 10.51 -23.93
C ILE A 23 -5.82 9.85 -23.75
N ALA A 24 -4.87 10.13 -24.64
CA ALA A 24 -3.52 9.59 -24.56
C ALA A 24 -2.84 9.95 -23.23
N TRP A 25 -3.03 11.18 -22.75
CA TRP A 25 -2.52 11.64 -21.46
C TRP A 25 -3.14 10.87 -20.29
N GLN A 26 -4.45 10.60 -20.31
CA GLN A 26 -5.13 9.79 -19.30
C GLN A 26 -4.59 8.36 -19.25
N TYR A 27 -4.39 7.71 -20.40
CA TYR A 27 -3.78 6.38 -20.46
C TYR A 27 -2.34 6.37 -19.96
N LYS A 28 -1.55 7.40 -20.30
CA LYS A 28 -0.18 7.57 -19.81
C LYS A 28 -0.15 7.67 -18.28
N ILE A 29 -1.00 8.50 -17.68
CA ILE A 29 -1.11 8.63 -16.22
C ILE A 29 -1.55 7.33 -15.56
N SER A 30 -2.56 6.67 -16.13
CA SER A 30 -3.05 5.39 -15.63
C SER A 30 -1.94 4.33 -15.64
N SER A 31 -1.22 4.21 -16.76
CA SER A 31 -0.13 3.25 -16.91
C SER A 31 1.01 3.47 -15.89
N ILE A 32 1.48 4.71 -15.77
CA ILE A 32 2.57 5.06 -14.84
C ILE A 32 2.16 4.78 -13.39
N ASN A 33 0.97 5.23 -12.98
CA ASN A 33 0.54 5.06 -11.58
C ASN A 33 0.16 3.62 -11.24
N LYS A 34 -0.25 2.79 -12.21
CA LYS A 34 -0.40 1.34 -12.00
C LYS A 34 0.94 0.69 -11.67
N GLY A 35 2.00 1.03 -12.41
CA GLY A 35 3.34 0.51 -12.13
C GLY A 35 3.81 0.91 -10.73
N ARG A 36 3.63 2.18 -10.36
CA ARG A 36 3.95 2.71 -9.02
C ARG A 36 3.14 2.05 -7.91
N LEU A 37 1.83 1.86 -8.10
CA LEU A 37 0.98 1.16 -7.16
C LEU A 37 1.42 -0.30 -6.99
N ARG A 38 1.71 -1.01 -8.09
CA ARG A 38 2.23 -2.39 -8.02
C ARG A 38 3.55 -2.48 -7.27
N LEU A 39 4.47 -1.54 -7.49
CA LEU A 39 5.71 -1.50 -6.72
C LEU A 39 5.44 -1.30 -5.22
N ALA A 40 4.57 -0.34 -4.86
CA ALA A 40 4.21 -0.11 -3.46
C ALA A 40 3.55 -1.33 -2.81
N LEU A 41 2.64 -2.00 -3.54
CA LEU A 41 2.00 -3.24 -3.09
C LEU A 41 3.01 -4.39 -2.92
N PHE A 42 3.98 -4.51 -3.84
CA PHE A 42 5.03 -5.51 -3.74
C PHE A 42 5.90 -5.29 -2.50
N LEU A 43 6.30 -4.04 -2.24
CA LEU A 43 7.07 -3.68 -1.03
C LEU A 43 6.26 -3.94 0.25
N HIS A 44 4.95 -3.64 0.23
CA HIS A 44 4.06 -3.93 1.35
C HIS A 44 3.93 -5.44 1.62
N ILE A 45 3.81 -6.25 0.57
CA ILE A 45 3.81 -7.72 0.72
C ILE A 45 5.15 -8.20 1.26
N LEU A 46 6.27 -7.68 0.75
CA LEU A 46 7.62 -8.07 1.21
C LEU A 46 7.81 -7.79 2.71
N ILE A 47 7.50 -6.56 3.16
CA ILE A 47 7.63 -6.22 4.58
C ILE A 47 6.60 -6.97 5.43
N GLY A 48 5.42 -7.28 4.89
CA GLY A 48 4.43 -8.10 5.56
C GLY A 48 4.79 -9.58 5.66
N LEU A 49 5.58 -10.14 4.74
CA LEU A 49 6.15 -11.48 4.89
C LEU A 49 7.17 -11.54 6.03
N ILE A 50 7.99 -10.49 6.20
CA ILE A 50 8.90 -10.36 7.34
C ILE A 50 8.09 -10.28 8.65
N MET A 51 7.04 -9.46 8.66
CA MET A 51 6.15 -9.31 9.81
C MET A 51 5.42 -10.62 10.15
N PHE A 52 4.94 -11.33 9.13
CA PHE A 52 4.32 -12.65 9.28
C PHE A 52 5.29 -13.63 9.93
N GLY A 53 6.52 -13.73 9.39
CA GLY A 53 7.59 -14.57 9.93
C GLY A 53 7.86 -14.29 11.41
N ARG A 54 7.89 -13.02 11.81
CA ARG A 54 8.05 -12.62 13.21
C ARG A 54 6.86 -13.02 14.08
N LEU A 55 5.63 -12.96 13.57
CA LEU A 55 4.41 -13.32 14.31
C LEU A 55 4.17 -14.84 14.36
N LEU A 56 4.87 -15.65 13.55
CA LEU A 56 4.72 -17.10 13.49
C LEU A 56 4.74 -17.79 14.87
N PRO A 57 5.66 -17.51 15.81
CA PRO A 57 5.65 -18.16 17.12
C PRO A 57 4.37 -17.87 17.92
N GLY A 58 3.84 -16.64 17.82
CA GLY A 58 2.60 -16.24 18.46
C GLY A 58 1.39 -16.92 17.83
N ILE A 59 1.33 -16.91 16.49
CA ILE A 59 0.26 -17.57 15.72
C ILE A 59 0.26 -19.07 15.97
N SER A 60 1.42 -19.73 15.94
CA SER A 60 1.53 -21.17 16.22
C SER A 60 1.06 -21.53 17.62
N GLY A 61 1.39 -20.68 18.61
CA GLY A 61 0.92 -20.83 19.98
C GLY A 61 -0.60 -20.77 20.10
N MET A 62 -1.27 -19.92 19.32
CA MET A 62 -2.75 -19.85 19.28
C MET A 62 -3.40 -21.14 18.76
N PHE A 63 -2.71 -21.88 17.89
CA PHE A 63 -3.18 -23.16 17.34
C PHE A 63 -2.69 -24.39 18.13
N GLY A 64 -2.03 -24.19 19.28
CA GLY A 64 -1.62 -25.27 20.17
C GLY A 64 -0.37 -26.04 19.75
N PHE A 65 0.40 -25.56 18.76
CA PHE A 65 1.67 -26.16 18.38
C PHE A 65 2.84 -25.21 18.66
N THR A 66 3.87 -25.73 19.33
CA THR A 66 5.04 -24.92 19.74
C THR A 66 6.23 -25.29 18.87
N VAL A 67 6.61 -24.42 17.94
CA VAL A 67 7.82 -24.64 17.13
C VAL A 67 9.04 -24.23 17.95
N ILE A 68 9.73 -25.23 18.53
CA ILE A 68 10.90 -25.02 19.41
C ILE A 68 11.98 -24.17 18.74
N SER A 69 12.19 -24.33 17.43
CA SER A 69 13.17 -23.56 16.66
C SER A 69 12.86 -22.06 16.63
N LEU A 70 11.57 -21.69 16.55
CA LEU A 70 11.13 -20.29 16.52
C LEU A 70 11.18 -19.63 17.90
N ARG A 71 11.07 -20.42 18.98
CA ARG A 71 11.17 -19.91 20.36
C ARG A 71 12.59 -19.46 20.73
N ARG A 72 13.61 -19.96 20.02
CA ARG A 72 15.02 -19.59 20.24
C ARG A 72 15.35 -18.16 19.77
N LEU A 73 14.49 -17.54 18.95
CA LEU A 73 14.77 -16.22 18.38
C LEU A 73 14.62 -15.05 19.38
N ASP A 74 14.37 -15.33 20.66
CA ASP A 74 14.19 -14.34 21.75
C ASP A 74 13.50 -13.06 21.26
N LEU A 75 12.30 -13.22 20.68
CA LEU A 75 11.54 -12.13 20.08
C LEU A 75 10.59 -11.54 21.14
N PRO A 76 10.37 -10.21 21.13
CA PRO A 76 9.45 -9.59 22.05
C PRO A 76 8.02 -10.07 21.76
N HIS A 77 7.22 -10.13 22.81
CA HIS A 77 5.83 -10.53 22.69
C HIS A 77 5.09 -9.71 21.62
N PRO A 78 4.34 -10.37 20.71
CA PRO A 78 3.55 -9.69 19.69
C PRO A 78 2.54 -8.71 20.30
N ARG A 79 2.56 -7.46 19.81
CA ARG A 79 1.60 -6.44 20.21
C ARG A 79 0.32 -6.52 19.37
N PRO A 80 -0.86 -6.13 19.91
CA PRO A 80 -2.13 -6.28 19.19
C PRO A 80 -2.19 -5.60 17.82
N TRP A 81 -1.56 -4.42 17.69
CA TRP A 81 -1.53 -3.68 16.44
C TRP A 81 -0.77 -4.41 15.34
N GLU A 82 0.18 -5.27 15.68
CA GLU A 82 0.94 -6.07 14.73
C GLU A 82 0.04 -7.05 13.98
N TYR A 83 -0.84 -7.73 14.72
CA TYR A 83 -1.83 -8.64 14.15
C TYR A 83 -2.86 -7.90 13.30
N ALA A 84 -3.35 -6.76 13.79
CA ALA A 84 -4.28 -5.92 13.04
C ALA A 84 -3.64 -5.42 11.73
N TRP A 85 -2.36 -5.04 11.77
CA TRP A 85 -1.62 -4.59 10.61
C TRP A 85 -1.42 -5.70 9.57
N LEU A 86 -1.21 -6.94 10.01
CA LEU A 86 -1.04 -8.10 9.13
C LEU A 86 -2.27 -8.32 8.20
N ILE A 87 -3.48 -7.95 8.65
CA ILE A 87 -4.71 -8.04 7.84
C ILE A 87 -4.61 -7.14 6.59
N SER A 88 -3.81 -6.07 6.62
CA SER A 88 -3.60 -5.21 5.45
C SER A 88 -2.95 -5.94 4.26
N LEU A 89 -2.34 -7.11 4.45
CA LEU A 89 -1.87 -7.97 3.35
C LEU A 89 -3.03 -8.44 2.46
N VAL A 90 -4.19 -8.71 3.05
CA VAL A 90 -5.40 -9.08 2.29
C VAL A 90 -5.83 -7.90 1.41
N ALA A 91 -5.80 -6.68 1.96
CA ALA A 91 -6.06 -5.48 1.18
C ALA A 91 -5.05 -5.36 0.02
N ALA A 92 -3.76 -5.63 0.26
CA ALA A 92 -2.72 -5.59 -0.77
C ALA A 92 -3.04 -6.49 -1.98
N VAL A 93 -3.52 -7.72 -1.72
CA VAL A 93 -3.93 -8.68 -2.76
C VAL A 93 -5.13 -8.15 -3.56
N ILE A 94 -6.13 -7.56 -2.88
CA ILE A 94 -7.28 -6.91 -3.53
C ILE A 94 -6.81 -5.76 -4.43
N GLY A 95 -5.89 -4.92 -3.92
CA GLY A 95 -5.28 -3.82 -4.66
C GLY A 95 -4.56 -4.31 -5.91
N TRP A 96 -3.79 -5.40 -5.81
CA TRP A 96 -3.08 -6.00 -6.94
C TRP A 96 -4.05 -6.45 -8.04
N ARG A 97 -5.11 -7.16 -7.65
CA ARG A 97 -6.17 -7.66 -8.55
C ARG A 97 -6.96 -6.55 -9.22
N SER A 98 -7.01 -5.34 -8.66
CA SER A 98 -7.71 -4.21 -9.28
C SER A 98 -7.02 -3.67 -10.55
N THR A 99 -5.69 -3.81 -10.64
CA THR A 99 -4.87 -3.13 -11.66
C THR A 99 -4.98 -3.65 -13.10
N PRO A 100 -5.15 -4.97 -13.37
CA PRO A 100 -5.22 -5.48 -14.75
C PRO A 100 -6.49 -5.02 -15.47
N GLN A 101 -7.63 -5.02 -14.78
CA GLN A 101 -8.95 -4.74 -15.36
C GLN A 101 -9.46 -3.31 -15.08
N ASN A 102 -8.65 -2.43 -14.49
CA ASN A 102 -9.09 -1.09 -14.04
C ASN A 102 -10.31 -1.14 -13.12
N ASN A 103 -10.39 -2.17 -12.26
CA ASN A 103 -11.58 -2.40 -11.47
C ASN A 103 -11.66 -1.37 -10.31
N MET A 104 -12.48 -0.33 -10.51
CA MET A 104 -12.66 0.74 -9.52
C MET A 104 -13.25 0.25 -8.20
N PHE A 105 -14.09 -0.79 -8.22
CA PHE A 105 -14.70 -1.34 -7.02
C PHE A 105 -13.65 -1.99 -6.13
N LEU A 106 -12.81 -2.87 -6.71
CA LEU A 106 -11.70 -3.49 -5.98
C LEU A 106 -10.69 -2.45 -5.48
N LEU A 107 -10.40 -1.41 -6.29
CA LEU A 107 -9.49 -0.35 -5.86
C LEU A 107 -10.06 0.47 -4.68
N LYS A 108 -11.38 0.69 -4.62
CA LYS A 108 -12.03 1.33 -3.45
C LYS A 108 -11.97 0.43 -2.21
N GLN A 109 -12.20 -0.88 -2.36
CA GLN A 109 -12.06 -1.84 -1.26
C GLN A 109 -10.62 -1.89 -0.74
N PHE A 110 -9.63 -1.83 -1.63
CA PHE A 110 -8.22 -1.68 -1.27
C PHE A 110 -7.97 -0.42 -0.44
N VAL A 111 -8.44 0.74 -0.90
CA VAL A 111 -8.29 2.01 -0.18
C VAL A 111 -8.89 1.92 1.23
N LEU A 112 -10.10 1.37 1.36
CA LEU A 112 -10.73 1.17 2.68
C LEU A 112 -9.89 0.22 3.55
N GLY A 113 -9.44 -0.90 3.00
CA GLY A 113 -8.62 -1.88 3.71
C GLY A 113 -7.29 -1.30 4.19
N VAL A 114 -6.64 -0.46 3.39
CA VAL A 114 -5.39 0.23 3.80
C VAL A 114 -5.64 1.27 4.89
N VAL A 115 -6.74 2.02 4.84
CA VAL A 115 -7.06 2.99 5.90
C VAL A 115 -7.33 2.27 7.22
N VAL A 116 -8.16 1.23 7.21
CA VAL A 116 -8.61 0.52 8.42
C VAL A 116 -7.53 -0.40 8.98
N PHE A 117 -6.87 -1.20 8.14
CA PHE A 117 -5.92 -2.21 8.58
C PHE A 117 -4.45 -1.85 8.31
N GLY A 118 -4.16 -0.83 7.50
CA GLY A 118 -2.79 -0.34 7.29
C GLY A 118 -2.47 0.85 8.20
N LEU A 119 -3.18 1.97 8.02
CA LEU A 119 -2.90 3.21 8.73
C LEU A 119 -3.32 3.19 10.20
N ALA A 120 -4.53 2.72 10.52
CA ALA A 120 -4.99 2.75 11.91
C ALA A 120 -4.10 1.92 12.86
N PRO A 121 -3.65 0.69 12.51
CA PRO A 121 -2.70 -0.05 13.34
C PRO A 121 -1.34 0.61 13.47
N ILE A 122 -0.86 1.31 12.42
CA ILE A 122 0.40 2.08 12.50
C ILE A 122 0.27 3.24 13.49
N LEU A 123 -0.82 4.00 13.42
CA LEU A 123 -1.06 5.12 14.34
C LEU A 123 -1.17 4.63 15.79
N PHE A 124 -1.87 3.52 16.00
CA PHE A 124 -1.91 2.87 17.31
C PHE A 124 -0.51 2.39 17.73
N GLY A 125 0.26 1.81 16.83
CA GLY A 125 1.63 1.36 17.08
C GLY A 125 2.55 2.51 17.53
N PHE A 126 2.45 3.69 16.92
CA PHE A 126 3.18 4.88 17.39
C PHE A 126 2.75 5.32 18.80
N PHE A 127 1.45 5.31 19.09
CA PHE A 127 0.94 5.65 20.41
C PHE A 127 1.40 4.65 21.49
N ASP A 128 1.43 3.37 21.14
CA ASP A 128 1.88 2.29 22.01
C ASP A 128 3.40 2.33 22.25
N LEU A 129 4.19 2.67 21.22
CA LEU A 129 5.65 2.74 21.30
C LEU A 129 6.18 4.05 21.91
N LYS A 130 5.33 5.07 22.12
CA LYS A 130 5.76 6.41 22.55
C LYS A 130 6.61 6.43 23.83
N ARG A 131 6.30 5.56 24.80
CA ARG A 131 7.02 5.48 26.07
C ARG A 131 8.41 4.89 25.88
N ASP A 132 8.51 3.82 25.10
CA ASP A 132 9.77 3.16 24.78
C ASP A 132 10.68 4.11 23.98
N ILE A 133 10.10 4.86 23.04
CA ILE A 133 10.84 5.89 22.26
C ILE A 133 11.38 6.95 23.21
N LEU A 134 10.54 7.49 24.09
CA LEU A 134 10.96 8.55 25.02
C LEU A 134 12.06 8.06 25.97
N LEU A 135 11.89 6.86 26.53
CA LEU A 135 12.88 6.23 27.39
C LEU A 135 14.23 6.05 26.68
N TYR A 136 14.20 5.62 25.42
CA TYR A 136 15.41 5.44 24.62
C TYR A 136 16.08 6.77 24.24
N LEU A 137 15.29 7.80 23.93
CA LEU A 137 15.82 9.12 23.57
C LEU A 137 16.43 9.87 24.76
N GLN A 138 15.79 9.79 25.93
CA GLN A 138 16.22 10.53 27.13
C GLN A 138 17.31 9.79 27.91
N GLU A 139 17.13 8.48 28.13
CA GLU A 139 17.97 7.72 29.06
C GLU A 139 18.91 6.72 28.36
N ARG A 140 18.79 6.56 27.03
CA ARG A 140 19.48 5.50 26.26
C ARG A 140 19.18 4.08 26.76
N LYS A 141 18.08 3.90 27.51
CA LYS A 141 17.60 2.61 27.98
C LYS A 141 16.60 2.02 27.00
N TYR A 142 16.57 0.70 26.91
CA TYR A 142 15.61 -0.04 26.10
C TYR A 142 15.08 -1.22 26.89
N THR A 143 13.82 -1.59 26.61
CA THR A 143 13.12 -2.67 27.28
C THR A 143 13.46 -4.04 26.71
N PHE A 144 13.79 -4.11 25.42
CA PHE A 144 14.04 -5.35 24.71
C PHE A 144 15.06 -5.18 23.59
N GLU A 145 15.84 -6.22 23.34
CA GLU A 145 16.83 -6.29 22.27
C GLU A 145 16.38 -7.28 21.20
N MET A 146 16.52 -6.92 19.92
CA MET A 146 16.18 -7.79 18.81
C MET A 146 17.31 -7.72 17.79
N PHE A 147 17.90 -8.88 17.47
CA PHE A 147 19.05 -9.00 16.55
C PHE A 147 20.25 -8.12 16.92
N GLY A 148 20.51 -7.89 18.21
CA GLY A 148 21.60 -7.01 18.66
C GLY A 148 21.28 -5.52 18.66
N PHE A 149 20.04 -5.14 18.34
CA PHE A 149 19.58 -3.74 18.32
C PHE A 149 18.45 -3.50 19.30
N PRO A 150 18.33 -2.29 19.89
CA PRO A 150 17.15 -1.91 20.66
C PRO A 150 15.87 -2.10 19.84
N ALA A 151 14.95 -2.96 20.30
CA ALA A 151 13.76 -3.32 19.53
C ALA A 151 12.91 -2.08 19.16
N VAL A 152 12.89 -1.06 20.02
CA VAL A 152 12.22 0.23 19.79
C VAL A 152 12.68 0.92 18.50
N LEU A 153 13.96 0.81 18.12
CA LEU A 153 14.48 1.40 16.89
C LEU A 153 13.98 0.65 15.66
N LEU A 154 14.04 -0.68 15.71
CA LEU A 154 13.54 -1.53 14.62
C LEU A 154 12.03 -1.31 14.41
N TRP A 155 11.26 -1.19 15.50
CA TRP A 155 9.84 -0.89 15.43
C TRP A 155 9.53 0.49 14.87
N SER A 156 10.27 1.50 15.30
CA SER A 156 10.12 2.86 14.77
C SER A 156 10.42 2.89 13.26
N ALA A 157 11.49 2.22 12.83
CA ALA A 157 11.83 2.11 11.41
C ALA A 157 10.73 1.39 10.62
N PHE A 158 10.23 0.27 11.11
CA PHE A 158 9.12 -0.46 10.50
C PHE A 158 7.86 0.41 10.36
N LEU A 159 7.46 1.12 11.42
CA LEU A 159 6.27 1.97 11.40
C LEU A 159 6.41 3.12 10.41
N VAL A 160 7.58 3.77 10.33
CA VAL A 160 7.83 4.85 9.37
C VAL A 160 7.83 4.34 7.93
N ILE A 161 8.52 3.23 7.65
CA ILE A 161 8.56 2.64 6.29
C ILE A 161 7.15 2.21 5.88
N SER A 162 6.42 1.53 6.76
CA SER A 162 5.06 1.10 6.49
C SER A 162 4.12 2.28 6.25
N LEU A 163 4.26 3.37 7.03
CA LEU A 163 3.49 4.60 6.83
C LEU A 163 3.73 5.19 5.44
N GLN A 164 4.99 5.26 5.01
CA GLN A 164 5.35 5.78 3.68
C GLN A 164 4.76 4.91 2.56
N ILE A 165 4.89 3.59 2.66
CA ILE A 165 4.32 2.65 1.67
C ILE A 165 2.80 2.81 1.55
N HIS A 166 2.10 2.92 2.68
CA HIS A 166 0.64 3.11 2.68
C HIS A 166 0.24 4.49 2.16
N ALA A 167 0.95 5.55 2.53
CA ALA A 167 0.70 6.90 2.03
C ALA A 167 0.85 6.99 0.50
N PHE A 168 1.93 6.42 -0.04
CA PHE A 168 2.13 6.35 -1.49
C PHE A 168 1.08 5.48 -2.18
N SER A 169 0.74 4.32 -1.60
CA SER A 169 -0.30 3.44 -2.14
C SER A 169 -1.65 4.13 -2.24
N LEU A 170 -2.03 4.90 -1.21
CA LEU A 170 -3.27 5.70 -1.20
C LEU A 170 -3.21 6.82 -2.23
N TYR A 171 -2.09 7.53 -2.33
CA TYR A 171 -1.91 8.59 -3.33
C TYR A 171 -2.04 8.05 -4.77
N PHE A 172 -1.35 6.95 -5.10
CA PHE A 172 -1.45 6.36 -6.44
C PHE A 172 -2.85 5.82 -6.71
N SER A 173 -3.50 5.21 -5.72
CA SER A 173 -4.88 4.75 -5.83
C SER A 173 -5.86 5.90 -6.09
N TYR A 174 -5.67 7.04 -5.42
CA TYR A 174 -6.47 8.24 -5.64
C TYR A 174 -6.33 8.76 -7.08
N VAL A 175 -5.09 8.85 -7.58
CA VAL A 175 -4.81 9.26 -8.96
C VAL A 175 -5.46 8.28 -9.96
N LEU A 176 -5.35 6.97 -9.72
CA LEU A 176 -5.97 5.95 -10.56
C LEU A 176 -7.51 6.00 -10.53
N LEU A 177 -8.11 6.18 -9.35
CA LEU A 177 -9.56 6.34 -9.22
C LEU A 177 -10.08 7.55 -9.99
N ARG A 178 -9.30 8.64 -10.06
CA ARG A 178 -9.63 9.79 -10.92
C ARG A 178 -9.45 9.46 -12.39
N ALA A 179 -8.35 8.80 -12.76
CA ALA A 179 -8.05 8.43 -14.13
C ALA A 179 -8.98 7.34 -14.70
N TRP A 180 -9.65 6.54 -13.88
CA TRP A 180 -10.57 5.48 -14.33
C TRP A 180 -12.03 5.91 -14.33
N ARG A 181 -12.36 7.11 -13.81
CA ARG A 181 -13.73 7.60 -13.85
C ARG A 181 -14.18 7.74 -15.31
N PRO A 182 -15.35 7.19 -15.68
CA PRO A 182 -15.93 7.46 -16.99
C PRO A 182 -16.21 8.96 -17.09
N ARG A 183 -15.79 9.60 -18.18
CA ARG A 183 -16.23 10.96 -18.49
C ARG A 183 -17.70 10.83 -18.84
N VAL A 184 -18.58 11.36 -18.00
CA VAL A 184 -19.99 11.51 -18.37
C VAL A 184 -19.98 12.38 -19.63
N ALA A 185 -20.39 11.81 -20.76
CA ALA A 185 -20.70 12.62 -21.92
C ALA A 185 -21.78 13.61 -21.49
N GLU A 186 -21.50 14.90 -21.64
CA GLU A 186 -22.39 16.02 -21.35
C GLU A 186 -23.60 16.02 -22.31
N LYS A 187 -24.38 14.93 -22.31
CA LYS A 187 -25.50 14.65 -23.23
C LYS A 187 -26.76 14.19 -22.49
N SER A 188 -26.95 14.59 -21.22
CA SER A 188 -28.22 14.36 -20.52
C SER A 188 -28.67 15.51 -19.60
N LYS A 189 -28.34 16.76 -19.97
CA LYS A 189 -28.97 17.96 -19.39
C LYS A 189 -29.61 18.86 -20.46
N ALA A 190 -30.04 18.26 -21.55
CA ALA A 190 -30.90 18.90 -22.55
C ALA A 190 -32.01 17.91 -22.91
N ARG A 191 -32.92 17.68 -21.96
CA ARG A 191 -34.25 17.14 -22.25
C ARG A 191 -35.22 17.65 -21.21
#